data_AF-A0A3E1RB21-F1
#
_entry.id   AF-A0A3E1RB21-F1
#
_cell.length_a   1.000
_cell.length_b   1.000
_cell.length_c   1.000
_cell.angle_alpha   90.00
_cell.angle_beta   90.00
_cell.angle_gamma   90.00
#
_symmetry.space_group_name_H-M   'P 1'
#
loop_
_entity.id
_entity.type
_entity.pdbx_description
1 polymer ?
#
loop_
_entity_poly.entity_id
_entity_poly.type
_entity_poly.pdbx_seq_one_letter_code
_entity_poly.pdbx_strand_id
1 'polypeptide(L)'
;MRHRMNFKVGPSLYTAIFGLVWCAMAQGTPEIYDGPAISVFPDHEKIGKNYPLKQALSDGKRLFITKFNTADGAGRPFATEHNFPTRRSESGPSFQRIAGPDASSCAGCHNQPAVGGSGEFATNVFVAAPQFGSTPNESINAVFANERNTRSLWGIGGIEIAATEMSRELMRQRDTAIQRAQKEGHDVEVKLSAKGVPFGSIVVTPEGDLDSTRLEGISPDLVIKPFNAKGTVVSIRDFTVVALNQHHGIEPIEMFGETRTGFKDFDGDGKEGEFSNGQTTALTLWQASLPAPNNQGFQKHPGFQLFKQVGCDSCHIPAMHLQSNVFKEPNEFNREGVLAPADTKNVVRMPLALAHVGKGYVINAYTDLKRHVMCDDKRNYFCNERKKQDKVPLNEFMTSRLWDLHTKAPYCHRGDCTSITEAIEAHGGEAAAATDAFDALPRKDKITLVQFLKSLGSRDAVH
;
A
#
# COMPACT_ATOMS: atom_id res chain seq x y z
N MET A 1 -70.05 -59.63 -46.90
CA MET A 1 -70.07 -59.06 -45.53
C MET A 1 -69.43 -57.68 -45.61
N ARG A 2 -70.17 -56.57 -45.80
CA ARG A 2 -70.65 -55.63 -44.74
C ARG A 2 -69.54 -55.39 -43.69
N HIS A 3 -68.80 -54.27 -43.71
CA HIS A 3 -69.27 -52.95 -43.29
C HIS A 3 -68.64 -51.77 -44.08
N ARG A 4 -69.47 -50.74 -44.26
CA ARG A 4 -69.22 -49.40 -44.82
C ARG A 4 -68.97 -48.38 -43.69
N MET A 5 -68.36 -47.25 -44.05
CA MET A 5 -68.69 -45.82 -43.75
C MET A 5 -67.41 -45.04 -43.44
N ASN A 6 -66.95 -44.14 -44.33
CA ASN A 6 -67.34 -42.72 -44.52
C ASN A 6 -67.04 -41.85 -43.28
N PHE A 7 -66.31 -40.73 -43.33
CA PHE A 7 -66.75 -39.42 -43.86
C PHE A 7 -65.56 -38.42 -43.85
N LYS A 8 -65.29 -37.74 -44.97
CA LYS A 8 -65.44 -36.28 -45.26
C LYS A 8 -64.37 -35.30 -44.76
N VAL A 9 -63.86 -34.57 -45.75
CA VAL A 9 -63.13 -33.30 -45.70
C VAL A 9 -64.06 -32.14 -45.31
N GLY A 10 -63.54 -31.17 -44.56
CA GLY A 10 -64.12 -29.82 -44.37
C GLY A 10 -63.01 -28.79 -44.04
N PRO A 11 -63.02 -27.57 -44.63
CA PRO A 11 -61.93 -26.58 -44.54
C PRO A 11 -62.22 -25.42 -43.55
N SER A 12 -61.22 -24.51 -43.41
CA SER A 12 -61.32 -23.13 -42.85
C SER A 12 -61.43 -23.03 -41.31
N LEU A 13 -60.93 -22.03 -40.57
CA LEU A 13 -60.22 -20.76 -40.78
C LEU A 13 -59.90 -20.20 -39.37
N TYR A 14 -58.83 -19.42 -39.20
CA TYR A 14 -58.53 -18.49 -38.08
C TYR A 14 -58.49 -19.01 -36.63
N THR A 15 -57.30 -19.01 -35.99
CA THR A 15 -56.98 -18.08 -34.87
C THR A 15 -55.53 -18.19 -34.36
N ALA A 16 -54.98 -17.01 -34.02
CA ALA A 16 -53.99 -16.74 -32.98
C ALA A 16 -52.52 -17.14 -33.19
N ILE A 17 -51.81 -16.26 -33.90
CA ILE A 17 -50.50 -15.73 -33.45
C ILE A 17 -50.69 -15.17 -32.04
N PHE A 18 -49.94 -15.65 -31.05
CA PHE A 18 -49.34 -14.94 -29.90
C PHE A 18 -48.96 -15.95 -28.82
N GLY A 19 -47.69 -15.96 -28.39
CA GLY A 19 -47.27 -16.73 -27.22
C GLY A 19 -45.92 -17.45 -27.33
N LEU A 20 -44.96 -16.95 -28.11
CA LEU A 20 -43.56 -17.24 -27.83
C LEU A 20 -43.20 -16.51 -26.54
N VAL A 21 -43.43 -17.18 -25.42
CA VAL A 21 -42.93 -16.75 -24.11
C VAL A 21 -41.42 -16.74 -24.21
N TRP A 22 -40.92 -15.52 -24.27
CA TRP A 22 -39.56 -15.12 -23.99
C TRP A 22 -39.23 -15.58 -22.57
N CYS A 23 -38.76 -16.82 -22.41
CA CYS A 23 -38.12 -17.25 -21.18
C CYS A 23 -36.72 -16.64 -21.19
N ALA A 24 -36.66 -15.32 -20.98
CA ALA A 24 -35.44 -14.68 -20.53
C ALA A 24 -35.14 -15.30 -19.17
N MET A 25 -34.20 -16.24 -19.15
CA MET A 25 -33.55 -16.66 -17.91
C MET A 25 -32.87 -15.40 -17.38
N ALA A 26 -33.56 -14.67 -16.52
CA ALA A 26 -32.92 -13.86 -15.51
C ALA A 26 -32.06 -14.85 -14.73
N GLN A 27 -30.76 -14.90 -15.05
CA GLN A 27 -29.80 -15.54 -14.19
C GLN A 27 -29.80 -14.71 -12.91
N GLY A 28 -30.69 -15.08 -11.97
CA GLY A 28 -30.61 -14.57 -10.61
C GLY A 28 -29.19 -14.82 -10.14
N THR A 29 -28.59 -13.82 -9.49
CA THR A 29 -27.31 -14.00 -8.81
C THR A 29 -27.41 -15.26 -7.94
N PRO A 30 -26.42 -16.18 -7.98
CA PRO A 30 -26.47 -17.38 -7.18
C PRO A 30 -26.76 -17.02 -5.73
N GLU A 31 -27.78 -17.65 -5.13
CA GLU A 31 -28.12 -17.40 -3.74
C GLU A 31 -26.98 -17.91 -2.84
N ILE A 32 -26.37 -17.01 -2.07
CA ILE A 32 -25.26 -17.34 -1.16
C ILE A 32 -25.84 -17.63 0.21
N TYR A 33 -25.95 -18.92 0.55
CA TYR A 33 -26.54 -19.36 1.81
C TYR A 33 -25.65 -19.12 3.04
N ASP A 34 -24.37 -18.80 2.84
CA ASP A 34 -23.41 -18.51 3.92
C ASP A 34 -23.56 -17.08 4.50
N GLY A 35 -24.25 -16.17 3.78
CA GLY A 35 -24.36 -14.76 4.17
C GLY A 35 -23.03 -13.97 4.08
N PRO A 36 -23.05 -12.66 4.42
CA PRO A 36 -21.84 -11.82 4.44
C PRO A 36 -20.86 -12.27 5.52
N ALA A 37 -19.56 -12.31 5.21
CA ALA A 37 -18.52 -12.60 6.18
C ALA A 37 -18.18 -11.37 7.05
N ILE A 38 -18.45 -10.16 6.56
CA ILE A 38 -18.33 -8.92 7.32
C ILE A 38 -19.44 -8.85 8.37
N SER A 39 -19.04 -8.70 9.63
CA SER A 39 -19.94 -8.73 10.80
C SER A 39 -19.86 -7.48 11.67
N VAL A 40 -19.09 -6.47 11.26
CA VAL A 40 -18.86 -5.24 12.03
C VAL A 40 -19.01 -4.02 11.15
N PHE A 41 -19.74 -3.03 11.65
CA PHE A 41 -20.13 -1.82 10.92
C PHE A 41 -19.95 -0.57 11.80
N PRO A 42 -18.71 -0.26 12.23
CA PRO A 42 -18.45 0.97 12.98
C PRO A 42 -18.77 2.19 12.13
N ASP A 43 -19.19 3.27 12.79
CA ASP A 43 -19.46 4.57 12.20
C ASP A 43 -18.26 5.50 12.44
N HIS A 44 -17.63 5.97 11.37
CA HIS A 44 -16.44 6.82 11.42
C HIS A 44 -16.62 8.00 12.38
N GLU A 45 -17.78 8.67 12.35
CA GLU A 45 -18.02 9.89 13.12
C GLU A 45 -18.10 9.64 14.64
N LYS A 46 -18.31 8.39 15.05
CA LYS A 46 -18.44 7.95 16.44
C LYS A 46 -17.15 7.36 17.00
N ILE A 47 -16.22 6.90 16.15
CA ILE A 47 -14.95 6.28 16.59
C ILE A 47 -14.13 7.28 17.43
N GLY A 48 -13.65 6.83 18.59
CA GLY A 48 -12.92 7.66 19.56
C GLY A 48 -13.81 8.59 20.38
N LYS A 49 -15.12 8.54 20.18
CA LYS A 49 -16.15 9.26 20.96
C LYS A 49 -17.08 8.23 21.62
N ASN A 50 -18.29 8.06 21.08
CA ASN A 50 -19.30 7.11 21.56
C ASN A 50 -19.02 5.68 21.11
N TYR A 51 -18.06 5.48 20.20
CA TYR A 51 -17.55 4.18 19.80
C TYR A 51 -16.07 4.07 20.23
N PRO A 52 -15.74 3.34 21.31
CA PRO A 52 -14.41 3.35 21.93
C PRO A 52 -13.29 2.89 20.99
N LEU A 53 -12.10 3.50 21.10
CA LEU A 53 -10.92 3.11 20.32
C LEU A 53 -10.58 1.62 20.44
N LYS A 54 -10.68 1.06 21.65
CA LYS A 54 -10.42 -0.38 21.88
C LYS A 54 -11.36 -1.27 21.06
N GLN A 55 -12.63 -0.86 20.92
CA GLN A 55 -13.60 -1.57 20.11
C GLN A 55 -13.25 -1.42 18.61
N ALA A 56 -12.88 -0.22 18.16
CA ALA A 56 -12.46 0.01 16.77
C ALA A 56 -11.24 -0.82 16.38
N LEU A 57 -10.27 -0.97 17.30
CA LEU A 57 -9.11 -1.84 17.08
C LEU A 57 -9.49 -3.32 17.01
N SER A 58 -10.43 -3.76 17.84
CA SER A 58 -10.95 -5.13 17.79
C SER A 58 -11.68 -5.42 16.48
N ASP A 59 -12.55 -4.50 16.06
CA ASP A 59 -13.32 -4.63 14.82
C ASP A 59 -12.39 -4.51 13.60
N GLY A 60 -11.37 -3.65 13.65
CA GLY A 60 -10.32 -3.57 12.64
C GLY A 60 -9.53 -4.86 12.49
N LYS A 61 -9.15 -5.51 13.61
CA LYS A 61 -8.52 -6.83 13.58
C LYS A 61 -9.44 -7.86 12.92
N ARG A 62 -10.73 -7.84 13.26
CA ARG A 62 -11.72 -8.75 12.69
C ARG A 62 -11.80 -8.57 11.18
N LEU A 63 -11.96 -7.34 10.70
CA LEU A 63 -11.96 -7.02 9.26
C LEU A 63 -10.68 -7.49 8.56
N PHE A 64 -9.51 -7.32 9.19
CA PHE A 64 -8.23 -7.74 8.61
C PHE A 64 -8.11 -9.24 8.38
N ILE A 65 -8.73 -10.06 9.23
CA ILE A 65 -8.70 -11.53 9.13
C ILE A 65 -9.94 -12.13 8.44
N THR A 66 -10.99 -11.33 8.22
CA THR A 66 -12.21 -11.76 7.55
C THR A 66 -11.88 -12.19 6.13
N LYS A 67 -12.32 -13.40 5.76
CA LYS A 67 -12.29 -13.87 4.38
C LYS A 67 -13.52 -13.33 3.68
N PHE A 68 -13.38 -12.22 2.97
CA PHE A 68 -14.45 -11.62 2.19
C PHE A 68 -15.00 -12.62 1.19
N ASN A 69 -16.31 -12.60 1.01
CA ASN A 69 -17.02 -13.45 0.07
C ASN A 69 -17.91 -12.60 -0.85
N THR A 70 -18.55 -13.25 -1.82
CA THR A 70 -19.44 -12.59 -2.78
C THR A 70 -20.70 -11.99 -2.15
N ALA A 71 -21.05 -12.35 -0.91
CA ALA A 71 -22.15 -11.70 -0.19
C ALA A 71 -21.72 -10.34 0.39
N ASP A 72 -20.42 -10.15 0.61
CA ASP A 72 -19.80 -8.88 1.00
C ASP A 72 -19.51 -7.94 -0.19
N GLY A 73 -19.54 -8.44 -1.43
CA GLY A 73 -19.11 -7.70 -2.65
C GLY A 73 -17.82 -8.20 -3.28
N ALA A 74 -17.21 -9.27 -2.75
CA ALA A 74 -15.89 -9.68 -3.22
C ALA A 74 -15.92 -10.19 -4.68
N GLY A 75 -15.21 -9.50 -5.58
CA GLY A 75 -14.87 -10.06 -6.89
C GLY A 75 -14.45 -9.05 -7.95
N ARG A 76 -15.06 -7.86 -7.95
CA ARG A 76 -14.85 -6.79 -8.92
C ARG A 76 -14.93 -7.19 -10.40
N PRO A 77 -16.10 -7.68 -10.87
CA PRO A 77 -16.23 -8.12 -12.25
C PRO A 77 -15.98 -6.98 -13.25
N PHE A 78 -16.46 -5.76 -13.01
CA PHE A 78 -16.31 -4.64 -13.95
C PHE A 78 -15.38 -3.51 -13.50
N ALA A 79 -14.89 -3.49 -12.25
CA ALA A 79 -13.84 -2.55 -11.85
C ALA A 79 -12.44 -3.07 -12.22
N THR A 80 -11.47 -2.18 -12.47
CA THR A 80 -10.06 -2.55 -12.67
C THR A 80 -9.26 -2.47 -11.35
N GLU A 81 -7.99 -2.86 -11.37
CA GLU A 81 -7.07 -2.74 -10.23
C GLU A 81 -6.41 -1.36 -10.10
N HIS A 82 -6.77 -0.41 -10.96
CA HIS A 82 -6.20 0.92 -10.97
C HIS A 82 -6.44 1.68 -9.66
N ASN A 83 -5.51 2.55 -9.28
CA ASN A 83 -5.57 3.34 -8.04
C ASN A 83 -6.67 4.42 -8.03
N PHE A 84 -7.42 4.53 -9.14
CA PHE A 84 -8.58 5.39 -9.31
C PHE A 84 -9.71 4.58 -9.96
N PRO A 85 -10.97 4.89 -9.65
CA PRO A 85 -12.11 4.17 -10.20
C PRO A 85 -12.06 4.16 -11.73
N THR A 86 -11.87 2.98 -12.30
CA THR A 86 -11.94 2.74 -13.74
C THR A 86 -12.63 1.41 -13.98
N ARG A 87 -13.41 1.34 -15.05
CA ARG A 87 -14.18 0.14 -15.41
C ARG A 87 -13.64 -0.51 -16.67
N ARG A 88 -13.87 -1.82 -16.79
CA ARG A 88 -13.62 -2.64 -17.99
C ARG A 88 -14.94 -2.95 -18.70
N SER A 89 -14.88 -3.20 -20.00
CA SER A 89 -16.06 -3.48 -20.84
C SER A 89 -16.57 -4.93 -20.72
N GLU A 90 -15.73 -5.85 -20.27
CA GLU A 90 -16.04 -7.27 -20.10
C GLU A 90 -15.75 -7.69 -18.66
N SER A 91 -16.52 -8.65 -18.14
CA SER A 91 -16.32 -9.16 -16.79
C SER A 91 -14.94 -9.81 -16.63
N GLY A 92 -14.22 -9.40 -15.59
CA GLY A 92 -12.92 -9.95 -15.21
C GLY A 92 -13.05 -11.24 -14.39
N PRO A 93 -11.95 -12.01 -14.25
CA PRO A 93 -11.92 -13.18 -13.38
C PRO A 93 -12.05 -12.78 -11.90
N SER A 94 -12.77 -13.58 -11.11
CA SER A 94 -12.97 -13.35 -9.67
C SER A 94 -11.71 -13.59 -8.83
N PHE A 95 -10.78 -14.43 -9.31
CA PHE A 95 -9.46 -14.59 -8.73
C PHE A 95 -8.39 -14.72 -9.82
N GLN A 96 -7.30 -13.98 -9.69
CA GLN A 96 -6.12 -14.10 -10.52
C GLN A 96 -4.90 -13.49 -9.81
N ARG A 97 -3.69 -13.92 -10.16
CA ARG A 97 -2.47 -13.41 -9.51
C ARG A 97 -2.00 -12.06 -10.03
N ILE A 98 -2.33 -11.68 -11.27
CA ILE A 98 -1.70 -10.52 -11.93
C ILE A 98 -2.41 -9.21 -11.61
N ALA A 99 -3.70 -9.10 -11.93
CA ALA A 99 -4.50 -7.89 -11.63
C ALA A 99 -5.46 -8.08 -10.46
N GLY A 100 -5.39 -9.23 -9.77
CA GLY A 100 -6.27 -9.64 -8.69
C GLY A 100 -7.74 -9.87 -9.10
N PRO A 101 -8.64 -10.15 -8.14
CA PRO A 101 -8.35 -10.35 -6.71
C PRO A 101 -7.40 -11.54 -6.50
N ASP A 102 -6.43 -11.41 -5.58
CA ASP A 102 -5.38 -12.41 -5.34
C ASP A 102 -5.39 -12.95 -3.90
N ALA A 103 -6.21 -12.38 -3.02
CA ALA A 103 -6.43 -12.87 -1.66
C ALA A 103 -7.86 -12.57 -1.18
N SER A 104 -8.43 -13.47 -0.38
CA SER A 104 -9.75 -13.24 0.23
C SER A 104 -9.69 -12.41 1.52
N SER A 105 -8.50 -12.09 2.05
CA SER A 105 -8.34 -11.32 3.30
C SER A 105 -6.94 -10.70 3.36
N CYS A 106 -6.77 -9.62 4.12
CA CYS A 106 -5.46 -9.00 4.30
C CYS A 106 -4.47 -9.97 4.98
N ALA A 107 -4.96 -10.78 5.94
CA ALA A 107 -4.21 -11.84 6.59
C ALA A 107 -3.82 -13.01 5.66
N GLY A 108 -4.35 -13.06 4.44
CA GLY A 108 -3.93 -14.05 3.42
C GLY A 108 -2.45 -13.90 3.05
N CYS A 109 -1.95 -12.66 3.03
CA CYS A 109 -0.55 -12.37 2.70
C CYS A 109 0.24 -11.82 3.90
N HIS A 110 -0.40 -11.06 4.80
CA HIS A 110 0.27 -10.43 5.94
C HIS A 110 0.20 -11.31 7.21
N ASN A 111 0.89 -12.45 7.23
CA ASN A 111 0.71 -13.46 8.27
C ASN A 111 1.99 -14.07 8.88
N GLN A 112 3.18 -13.69 8.42
CA GLN A 112 4.43 -14.22 8.97
C GLN A 112 5.20 -13.18 9.80
N PRO A 113 5.58 -13.51 11.06
CA PRO A 113 5.34 -14.75 11.79
C PRO A 113 3.94 -14.82 12.43
N ALA A 114 3.17 -13.73 12.36
CA ALA A 114 1.79 -13.64 12.82
C ALA A 114 1.02 -12.62 11.97
N VAL A 115 -0.30 -12.55 12.16
CA VAL A 115 -1.20 -11.58 11.51
C VAL A 115 -0.64 -10.15 11.65
N GLY A 116 -0.55 -9.42 10.52
CA GLY A 116 0.14 -8.12 10.40
C GLY A 116 1.62 -8.22 9.98
N GLY A 117 2.11 -9.45 9.81
CA GLY A 117 3.45 -9.79 9.36
C GLY A 117 3.72 -9.56 7.88
N SER A 118 4.89 -10.00 7.43
CA SER A 118 5.21 -10.13 5.99
C SER A 118 4.59 -11.40 5.42
N GLY A 119 4.76 -11.58 4.11
CA GLY A 119 4.37 -12.79 3.40
C GLY A 119 5.56 -13.47 2.71
N GLU A 120 5.40 -14.75 2.43
CA GLU A 120 6.37 -15.52 1.65
C GLU A 120 6.30 -15.11 0.16
N PHE A 121 7.30 -15.47 -0.64
CA PHE A 121 7.33 -15.36 -2.10
C PHE A 121 6.01 -15.85 -2.75
N ALA A 122 5.46 -16.97 -2.26
CA ALA A 122 4.18 -17.50 -2.76
C ALA A 122 3.00 -16.53 -2.61
N THR A 123 3.07 -15.56 -1.69
CA THR A 123 2.07 -14.53 -1.42
C THR A 123 2.41 -13.17 -2.03
N ASN A 124 3.46 -13.09 -2.86
CA ASN A 124 3.77 -11.90 -3.63
C ASN A 124 2.55 -11.40 -4.42
N VAL A 125 2.44 -10.08 -4.49
CA VAL A 125 1.40 -9.40 -5.24
C VAL A 125 1.99 -8.75 -6.49
N PHE A 126 1.13 -8.53 -7.48
CA PHE A 126 1.51 -7.89 -8.72
C PHE A 126 0.83 -6.52 -8.81
N VAL A 127 1.60 -5.52 -9.19
CA VAL A 127 1.16 -4.12 -9.30
C VAL A 127 1.46 -3.56 -10.68
N ALA A 128 0.87 -2.41 -11.02
CA ALA A 128 0.98 -1.81 -12.36
C ALA A 128 0.53 -2.76 -13.48
N ALA A 129 -0.54 -3.51 -13.22
CA ALA A 129 -1.05 -4.56 -14.11
C ALA A 129 -2.39 -4.23 -14.81
N PRO A 130 -2.61 -3.01 -15.37
CA PRO A 130 -3.92 -2.67 -15.92
C PRO A 130 -4.13 -3.45 -17.20
N GLN A 131 -4.99 -4.44 -17.10
CA GLN A 131 -5.41 -5.23 -18.24
C GLN A 131 -6.86 -4.88 -18.56
N PHE A 132 -7.00 -4.14 -19.64
CA PHE A 132 -8.24 -4.02 -20.39
C PHE A 132 -8.37 -5.29 -21.25
N GLY A 133 -8.77 -6.41 -20.65
CA GLY A 133 -9.04 -7.66 -21.37
C GLY A 133 -8.24 -8.88 -20.90
N SER A 134 -8.29 -9.91 -21.74
CA SER A 134 -7.98 -11.32 -21.48
C SER A 134 -6.74 -11.59 -20.63
N THR A 135 -6.87 -12.56 -19.73
CA THR A 135 -5.85 -12.99 -18.77
C THR A 135 -4.56 -13.39 -19.49
N PRO A 136 -3.39 -12.86 -19.10
CA PRO A 136 -2.11 -13.29 -19.64
C PRO A 136 -1.84 -14.74 -19.25
N ASN A 137 -1.30 -15.50 -20.19
CA ASN A 137 -0.73 -16.82 -19.92
C ASN A 137 0.64 -16.74 -19.19
N GLU A 138 1.13 -15.54 -18.89
CA GLU A 138 2.44 -15.29 -18.27
C GLU A 138 2.31 -14.38 -17.04
N SER A 139 2.29 -14.97 -15.83
CA SER A 139 2.07 -14.23 -14.58
C SER A 139 3.28 -13.48 -14.03
N ILE A 140 4.49 -13.86 -14.43
CA ILE A 140 5.74 -13.32 -13.87
C ILE A 140 6.53 -12.43 -14.85
N ASN A 141 6.00 -12.19 -16.05
CA ASN A 141 6.69 -11.38 -17.05
C ASN A 141 6.56 -9.88 -16.71
N ALA A 142 7.70 -9.24 -16.45
CA ALA A 142 7.80 -7.83 -16.04
C ALA A 142 7.22 -6.84 -17.06
N VAL A 143 6.98 -7.27 -18.30
CA VAL A 143 6.25 -6.49 -19.32
C VAL A 143 4.80 -6.26 -18.92
N PHE A 144 4.18 -7.17 -18.17
CA PHE A 144 2.75 -7.09 -17.83
C PHE A 144 2.50 -6.48 -16.46
N ALA A 145 3.36 -6.77 -15.46
CA ALA A 145 3.19 -6.32 -14.09
C ALA A 145 4.53 -6.28 -13.35
N ASN A 146 4.57 -5.53 -12.24
CA ASN A 146 5.69 -5.53 -11.30
C ASN A 146 5.36 -6.43 -10.11
N GLU A 147 6.20 -7.43 -9.84
CA GLU A 147 6.06 -8.31 -8.69
C GLU A 147 6.58 -7.64 -7.40
N ARG A 148 5.90 -7.88 -6.27
CA ARG A 148 6.22 -7.29 -4.96
C ARG A 148 6.05 -8.30 -3.84
N ASN A 149 7.06 -8.35 -2.97
CA ASN A 149 6.91 -9.05 -1.71
C ASN A 149 5.99 -8.30 -0.73
N THR A 150 5.16 -9.07 -0.03
CA THR A 150 4.26 -8.58 1.01
C THR A 150 5.05 -8.12 2.23
N ARG A 151 5.12 -6.80 2.42
CA ARG A 151 5.86 -6.18 3.53
C ARG A 151 5.12 -6.33 4.84
N SER A 152 5.88 -6.44 5.92
CA SER A 152 5.32 -6.37 7.27
C SER A 152 4.72 -4.98 7.59
N LEU A 153 3.63 -5.02 8.37
CA LEU A 153 2.89 -3.87 8.86
C LEU A 153 3.27 -3.47 10.30
N TRP A 154 4.23 -4.15 10.94
CA TRP A 154 4.62 -3.84 12.32
C TRP A 154 5.23 -2.43 12.42
N GLY A 155 4.68 -1.59 13.31
CA GLY A 155 5.16 -0.24 13.58
C GLY A 155 4.78 0.82 12.56
N ILE A 156 4.01 0.50 11.52
CA ILE A 156 3.76 1.43 10.41
C ILE A 156 3.01 2.71 10.81
N GLY A 157 2.29 2.72 11.92
CA GLY A 157 1.70 3.95 12.46
C GLY A 157 2.77 5.01 12.79
N GLY A 158 3.91 4.60 13.33
CA GLY A 158 5.05 5.50 13.60
C GLY A 158 5.73 5.99 12.31
N ILE A 159 5.75 5.15 11.27
CA ILE A 159 6.27 5.52 9.94
C ILE A 159 5.40 6.61 9.30
N GLU A 160 4.08 6.49 9.39
CA GLU A 160 3.19 7.51 8.87
C GLU A 160 3.34 8.84 9.62
N ILE A 161 3.40 8.80 10.97
CA ILE A 161 3.67 10.02 11.77
C ILE A 161 4.96 10.69 11.30
N ALA A 162 6.03 9.90 11.10
CA ALA A 162 7.32 10.40 10.64
C ALA A 162 7.23 11.09 9.28
N ALA A 163 6.61 10.44 8.31
CA ALA A 163 6.41 10.97 6.96
C ALA A 163 5.57 12.25 6.96
N THR A 164 4.49 12.29 7.76
CA THR A 164 3.65 13.48 7.91
C THR A 164 4.41 14.64 8.54
N GLU A 165 5.22 14.41 9.59
CA GLU A 165 6.07 15.44 10.17
C GLU A 165 7.12 15.95 9.17
N MET A 166 7.77 15.05 8.42
CA MET A 166 8.73 15.43 7.38
C MET A 166 8.10 16.28 6.28
N SER A 167 6.90 15.89 5.81
CA SER A 167 6.17 16.64 4.78
C SER A 167 5.87 18.07 5.25
N ARG A 168 5.44 18.25 6.50
CA ARG A 168 5.25 19.59 7.11
C ARG A 168 6.55 20.38 7.24
N GLU A 169 7.68 19.73 7.53
CA GLU A 169 9.00 20.39 7.57
C GLU A 169 9.40 20.90 6.18
N LEU A 170 9.21 20.10 5.13
CA LEU A 170 9.54 20.48 3.75
C LEU A 170 8.63 21.60 3.23
N MET A 171 7.32 21.47 3.43
CA MET A 171 6.35 22.50 3.03
C MET A 171 6.61 23.84 3.74
N ARG A 172 6.96 23.84 5.04
CA ARG A 172 7.34 25.07 5.75
C ARG A 172 8.58 25.74 5.16
N GLN A 173 9.57 24.97 4.71
CA GLN A 173 10.75 25.52 4.04
C GLN A 173 10.39 26.16 2.69
N ARG A 174 9.54 25.49 1.89
CA ARG A 174 8.99 26.06 0.65
C ARG A 174 8.22 27.35 0.92
N ASP A 175 7.29 27.34 1.88
CA ASP A 175 6.44 28.49 2.16
C ASP A 175 7.26 29.68 2.69
N THR A 176 8.31 29.42 3.46
CA THR A 176 9.28 30.44 3.88
C THR A 176 10.06 31.00 2.68
N ALA A 177 10.46 30.15 1.72
CA ALA A 177 11.14 30.59 0.51
C ALA A 177 10.23 31.45 -0.39
N ILE A 178 8.94 31.11 -0.52
CA ILE A 178 7.93 31.92 -1.22
C ILE A 178 7.84 33.32 -0.60
N GLN A 179 7.68 33.39 0.73
CA GLN A 179 7.60 34.67 1.43
C GLN A 179 8.88 35.51 1.27
N ARG A 180 10.04 34.86 1.24
CA ARG A 180 11.33 35.54 1.03
C ARG A 180 11.48 36.05 -0.39
N ALA A 181 11.20 35.25 -1.41
CA ALA A 181 11.29 35.65 -2.81
C ALA A 181 10.37 36.86 -3.10
N GLN A 182 9.13 36.83 -2.60
CA GLN A 182 8.18 37.94 -2.71
C GLN A 182 8.67 39.21 -2.02
N LYS A 183 9.31 39.08 -0.85
CA LYS A 183 9.80 40.23 -0.07
C LYS A 183 11.10 40.80 -0.64
N GLU A 184 12.02 39.94 -1.06
CA GLU A 184 13.37 40.30 -1.52
C GLU A 184 13.37 40.74 -2.99
N GLY A 185 12.34 40.36 -3.76
CA GLY A 185 12.17 40.77 -5.16
C GLY A 185 13.14 40.08 -6.13
N HIS A 186 13.73 38.97 -5.71
CA HIS A 186 14.58 38.11 -6.54
C HIS A 186 14.35 36.63 -6.22
N ASP A 187 14.84 35.76 -7.09
CA ASP A 187 14.78 34.31 -6.92
C ASP A 187 15.47 33.86 -5.62
N VAL A 188 14.86 32.92 -4.91
CA VAL A 188 15.40 32.32 -3.68
C VAL A 188 15.58 30.83 -3.88
N GLU A 189 16.83 30.36 -3.82
CA GLU A 189 17.14 28.93 -3.70
C GLU A 189 17.13 28.50 -2.24
N VAL A 190 16.48 27.37 -1.94
CA VAL A 190 16.55 26.72 -0.63
C VAL A 190 16.84 25.23 -0.76
N LYS A 191 17.82 24.75 0.01
CA LYS A 191 18.09 23.33 0.19
C LYS A 191 17.06 22.76 1.15
N LEU A 192 16.37 21.70 0.74
CA LEU A 192 15.33 21.07 1.53
C LEU A 192 15.88 19.90 2.33
N SER A 193 15.55 19.85 3.60
CA SER A 193 15.80 18.67 4.44
C SER A 193 14.70 18.47 5.47
N ALA A 194 14.44 17.24 5.86
CA ALA A 194 13.51 16.93 6.93
C ALA A 194 14.05 15.82 7.80
N LYS A 195 13.98 16.00 9.12
CA LYS A 195 14.54 15.06 10.11
C LYS A 195 16.00 14.65 9.82
N GLY A 196 16.79 15.55 9.25
CA GLY A 196 18.18 15.32 8.87
C GLY A 196 18.39 14.67 7.49
N VAL A 197 17.33 14.33 6.77
CA VAL A 197 17.39 13.76 5.42
C VAL A 197 17.35 14.86 4.36
N PRO A 198 18.34 14.95 3.45
CA PRO A 198 18.33 15.93 2.37
C PRO A 198 17.50 15.48 1.15
N PHE A 199 16.71 16.40 0.58
CA PHE A 199 15.82 16.17 -0.56
C PHE A 199 16.13 17.08 -1.77
N GLY A 200 17.36 17.56 -1.88
CA GLY A 200 17.79 18.47 -2.96
C GLY A 200 17.45 19.94 -2.69
N SER A 201 17.20 20.72 -3.74
CA SER A 201 16.81 22.13 -3.62
C SER A 201 15.61 22.50 -4.49
N ILE A 202 14.98 23.62 -4.13
CA ILE A 202 13.97 24.30 -4.95
C ILE A 202 14.42 25.74 -5.18
N VAL A 203 14.00 26.32 -6.30
CA VAL A 203 14.08 27.78 -6.53
C VAL A 203 12.67 28.33 -6.61
N VAL A 204 12.44 29.45 -5.93
CA VAL A 204 11.17 30.16 -5.94
C VAL A 204 11.39 31.57 -6.49
N THR A 205 10.58 31.97 -7.48
CA THR A 205 10.61 33.32 -8.05
C THR A 205 9.76 34.30 -7.22
N PRO A 206 9.96 35.62 -7.36
CA PRO A 206 9.11 36.62 -6.71
C PRO A 206 7.62 36.52 -7.08
N GLU A 207 7.32 36.02 -8.28
CA GLU A 207 5.96 35.79 -8.78
C GLU A 207 5.29 34.56 -8.15
N GLY A 208 6.06 33.71 -7.46
CA GLY A 208 5.59 32.50 -6.81
C GLY A 208 5.76 31.23 -7.63
N ASP A 209 6.48 31.28 -8.76
CA ASP A 209 6.81 30.08 -9.53
C ASP A 209 7.81 29.21 -8.75
N LEU A 210 7.59 27.89 -8.78
CA LEU A 210 8.38 26.90 -8.06
C LEU A 210 9.12 25.98 -9.04
N ASP A 211 10.43 26.16 -9.17
CA ASP A 211 11.32 25.20 -9.82
C ASP A 211 11.69 24.09 -8.82
N SER A 212 11.19 22.89 -9.11
CA SER A 212 11.40 21.66 -8.33
C SER A 212 12.27 20.63 -9.05
N THR A 213 12.94 21.01 -10.15
CA THR A 213 13.74 20.08 -10.97
C THR A 213 14.98 19.55 -10.26
N ARG A 214 15.44 20.24 -9.20
CA ARG A 214 16.57 19.85 -8.33
C ARG A 214 16.14 19.09 -7.07
N LEU A 215 14.88 18.65 -6.98
CA LEU A 215 14.45 17.74 -5.93
C LEU A 215 15.04 16.34 -6.17
N GLU A 216 15.40 15.67 -5.09
CA GLU A 216 15.97 14.34 -5.11
C GLU A 216 15.12 13.38 -4.30
N GLY A 217 14.74 12.25 -4.89
CA GLY A 217 14.11 11.13 -4.19
C GLY A 217 12.73 11.42 -3.57
N ILE A 218 12.10 12.54 -3.91
CA ILE A 218 10.76 12.97 -3.47
C ILE A 218 9.95 13.53 -4.63
N SER A 219 8.62 13.53 -4.51
CA SER A 219 7.72 14.14 -5.50
C SER A 219 7.67 15.68 -5.34
N PRO A 220 7.35 16.45 -6.41
CA PRO A 220 7.23 17.90 -6.36
C PRO A 220 6.19 18.45 -5.37
N ASP A 221 5.25 17.63 -4.91
CA ASP A 221 4.27 17.98 -3.88
C ASP A 221 4.86 18.10 -2.46
N LEU A 222 6.13 17.71 -2.29
CA LEU A 222 6.85 17.70 -1.01
C LEU A 222 6.22 16.80 0.06
N VAL A 223 5.37 15.84 -0.36
CA VAL A 223 4.79 14.84 0.52
C VAL A 223 5.68 13.60 0.54
N ILE A 224 6.16 13.23 1.73
CA ILE A 224 6.80 11.94 1.96
C ILE A 224 5.75 10.86 1.92
N LYS A 225 5.92 9.90 1.00
CA LYS A 225 5.00 8.79 0.74
C LYS A 225 5.68 7.50 1.18
N PRO A 226 5.48 7.02 2.43
CA PRO A 226 6.35 6.02 3.04
C PRO A 226 5.89 4.58 2.77
N PHE A 227 4.86 4.39 1.95
CA PHE A 227 4.28 3.08 1.64
C PHE A 227 4.54 2.66 0.20
N ASN A 228 4.55 1.34 0.00
CA ASN A 228 5.03 0.59 -1.17
C ASN A 228 6.55 0.74 -1.46
N ALA A 229 7.06 0.01 -2.46
CA ALA A 229 8.50 -0.01 -2.78
C ALA A 229 8.98 1.24 -3.54
N LYS A 230 8.07 1.95 -4.20
CA LYS A 230 8.33 3.15 -5.00
C LYS A 230 8.02 4.45 -4.26
N GLY A 231 7.48 4.38 -3.04
CA GLY A 231 7.09 5.55 -2.26
C GLY A 231 6.08 6.42 -2.98
N THR A 232 4.92 5.84 -3.32
CA THR A 232 3.85 6.55 -4.05
C THR A 232 2.54 6.65 -3.27
N VAL A 233 2.49 6.11 -2.04
CA VAL A 233 1.27 6.08 -1.21
C VAL A 233 1.51 6.86 0.08
N VAL A 234 0.56 7.74 0.40
CA VAL A 234 0.69 8.75 1.47
C VAL A 234 0.48 8.15 2.86
N SER A 235 -0.57 7.36 3.01
CA SER A 235 -1.04 6.87 4.31
C SER A 235 -1.39 5.39 4.27
N ILE A 236 -1.54 4.80 5.46
CA ILE A 236 -2.08 3.45 5.66
C ILE A 236 -3.48 3.37 5.05
N ARG A 237 -4.31 4.40 5.25
CA ARG A 237 -5.67 4.46 4.68
C ARG A 237 -5.64 4.43 3.15
N ASP A 238 -4.81 5.26 2.53
CA ASP A 238 -4.67 5.30 1.06
C ASP A 238 -4.24 3.94 0.50
N PHE A 239 -3.28 3.28 1.15
CA PHE A 239 -2.90 1.91 0.79
C PHE A 239 -4.07 0.94 0.93
N THR A 240 -4.75 0.96 2.07
CA THR A 240 -5.83 0.04 2.40
C THR A 240 -7.02 0.17 1.45
N VAL A 241 -7.40 1.40 1.08
CA VAL A 241 -8.51 1.65 0.15
C VAL A 241 -8.23 1.04 -1.22
N VAL A 242 -7.02 1.23 -1.74
CA VAL A 242 -6.61 0.64 -3.02
C VAL A 242 -6.50 -0.89 -2.91
N ALA A 243 -5.93 -1.39 -1.82
CA ALA A 243 -5.73 -2.82 -1.60
C ALA A 243 -7.05 -3.59 -1.45
N LEU A 244 -8.08 -3.00 -0.85
CA LEU A 244 -9.42 -3.61 -0.77
C LEU A 244 -9.95 -3.92 -2.18
N ASN A 245 -9.90 -2.94 -3.10
CA ASN A 245 -10.29 -3.17 -4.48
C ASN A 245 -9.31 -4.13 -5.17
N GLN A 246 -8.01 -3.78 -5.23
CA GLN A 246 -7.02 -4.50 -6.02
C GLN A 246 -6.73 -5.94 -5.57
N HIS A 247 -6.73 -6.24 -4.28
CA HIS A 247 -6.31 -7.57 -3.81
C HIS A 247 -7.49 -8.43 -3.38
N HIS A 248 -8.60 -7.81 -2.97
CA HIS A 248 -9.75 -8.50 -2.39
C HIS A 248 -11.02 -8.37 -3.24
N GLY A 249 -11.04 -7.43 -4.18
CA GLY A 249 -12.23 -7.13 -4.97
C GLY A 249 -13.37 -6.56 -4.13
N ILE A 250 -13.05 -5.78 -3.09
CA ILE A 250 -14.02 -5.08 -2.23
C ILE A 250 -13.90 -3.58 -2.48
N GLU A 251 -15.01 -2.86 -2.63
CA GLU A 251 -15.04 -1.43 -3.00
C GLU A 251 -15.35 -0.49 -1.82
N PRO A 252 -14.34 0.26 -1.30
CA PRO A 252 -14.59 1.28 -0.29
C PRO A 252 -15.38 2.46 -0.83
N ILE A 253 -16.44 2.86 -0.11
CA ILE A 253 -17.37 3.90 -0.54
C ILE A 253 -16.72 5.26 -0.75
N GLU A 254 -15.64 5.58 -0.02
CA GLU A 254 -14.88 6.83 -0.17
C GLU A 254 -14.26 6.99 -1.56
N MET A 255 -13.92 5.88 -2.22
CA MET A 255 -13.28 5.88 -3.53
C MET A 255 -14.25 5.51 -4.64
N PHE A 256 -15.13 4.54 -4.42
CA PHE A 256 -15.95 3.91 -5.46
C PHE A 256 -17.45 4.25 -5.39
N GLY A 257 -17.90 4.91 -4.31
CA GLY A 257 -19.31 5.22 -4.10
C GLY A 257 -19.90 6.24 -5.08
N GLU A 258 -21.25 6.25 -5.14
CA GLU A 258 -22.05 7.01 -6.11
C GLU A 258 -21.73 8.50 -6.17
N THR A 259 -21.46 9.14 -5.02
CA THR A 259 -21.12 10.57 -4.97
C THR A 259 -19.90 10.92 -5.80
N ARG A 260 -18.99 9.96 -6.00
CA ARG A 260 -17.76 10.15 -6.75
C ARG A 260 -17.82 9.58 -8.15
N THR A 261 -18.37 8.38 -8.29
CA THR A 261 -18.33 7.63 -9.55
C THR A 261 -19.61 7.77 -10.38
N GLY A 262 -20.70 8.20 -9.78
CA GLY A 262 -22.04 8.18 -10.38
C GLY A 262 -22.69 6.79 -10.41
N PHE A 263 -22.06 5.78 -9.80
CA PHE A 263 -22.56 4.40 -9.73
C PHE A 263 -22.79 3.99 -8.28
N LYS A 264 -23.94 3.38 -7.99
CA LYS A 264 -24.23 2.77 -6.68
C LYS A 264 -23.50 1.46 -6.46
N ASP A 265 -23.29 0.76 -7.57
CA ASP A 265 -22.59 -0.51 -7.72
C ASP A 265 -21.61 -0.28 -8.88
N PHE A 266 -20.35 0.06 -8.55
CA PHE A 266 -19.37 0.50 -9.54
C PHE A 266 -18.77 -0.69 -10.28
N ASP A 267 -18.48 -1.77 -9.58
CA ASP A 267 -17.97 -3.00 -10.17
C ASP A 267 -19.04 -3.91 -10.79
N GLY A 268 -20.33 -3.64 -10.60
CA GLY A 268 -21.47 -4.31 -11.22
C GLY A 268 -21.73 -5.73 -10.72
N ASP A 269 -21.36 -6.06 -9.48
CA ASP A 269 -21.56 -7.38 -8.89
C ASP A 269 -22.93 -7.57 -8.20
N GLY A 270 -23.74 -6.51 -8.15
CA GLY A 270 -25.05 -6.46 -7.50
C GLY A 270 -25.01 -6.07 -6.01
N LYS A 271 -23.86 -5.60 -5.51
CA LYS A 271 -23.70 -5.05 -4.15
C LYS A 271 -23.48 -3.55 -4.20
N GLU A 272 -24.16 -2.85 -3.30
CA GLU A 272 -23.97 -1.42 -3.11
C GLU A 272 -23.30 -1.19 -1.76
N GLY A 273 -22.37 -0.23 -1.69
CA GLY A 273 -21.83 0.24 -0.41
C GLY A 273 -21.06 -0.82 0.39
N GLU A 274 -20.23 -1.63 -0.29
CA GLU A 274 -19.57 -2.81 0.27
C GLU A 274 -18.72 -2.53 1.51
N PHE A 275 -17.95 -1.43 1.53
CA PHE A 275 -17.05 -1.12 2.64
C PHE A 275 -17.12 0.36 3.05
N SER A 276 -17.68 0.61 4.23
CA SER A 276 -17.94 1.94 4.77
C SER A 276 -16.69 2.66 5.27
N ASN A 277 -16.75 4.00 5.33
CA ASN A 277 -15.67 4.83 5.90
C ASN A 277 -15.28 4.42 7.32
N GLY A 278 -16.25 3.98 8.12
CA GLY A 278 -15.99 3.53 9.49
C GLY A 278 -15.27 2.19 9.55
N GLN A 279 -15.60 1.24 8.66
CA GLN A 279 -14.85 -0.01 8.52
C GLN A 279 -13.41 0.26 8.06
N THR A 280 -13.20 1.13 7.06
CA THR A 280 -11.83 1.54 6.66
C THR A 280 -11.09 2.17 7.83
N THR A 281 -11.76 3.02 8.62
CA THR A 281 -11.14 3.64 9.81
C THR A 281 -10.73 2.61 10.84
N ALA A 282 -11.60 1.65 11.18
CA ALA A 282 -11.28 0.58 12.11
C ALA A 282 -10.10 -0.26 11.62
N LEU A 283 -10.10 -0.64 10.33
CA LEU A 283 -9.03 -1.40 9.69
C LEU A 283 -7.68 -0.64 9.73
N THR A 284 -7.67 0.64 9.33
CA THR A 284 -6.49 1.52 9.39
C THR A 284 -5.96 1.67 10.82
N LEU A 285 -6.84 1.89 11.80
CA LEU A 285 -6.43 2.01 13.20
C LEU A 285 -5.79 0.71 13.70
N TRP A 286 -6.34 -0.45 13.35
CA TRP A 286 -5.72 -1.71 13.74
C TRP A 286 -4.33 -1.88 13.11
N GLN A 287 -4.19 -1.61 11.81
CA GLN A 287 -2.89 -1.65 11.11
C GLN A 287 -1.87 -0.69 11.75
N ALA A 288 -2.28 0.54 12.07
CA ALA A 288 -1.44 1.55 12.72
C ALA A 288 -1.06 1.18 14.16
N SER A 289 -1.90 0.40 14.85
CA SER A 289 -1.67 -0.03 16.23
C SER A 289 -0.64 -1.15 16.38
N LEU A 290 -0.25 -1.80 15.28
CA LEU A 290 0.72 -2.89 15.31
C LEU A 290 2.05 -2.39 15.89
N PRO A 291 2.57 -3.00 16.96
CA PRO A 291 3.73 -2.49 17.69
C PRO A 291 4.97 -2.43 16.81
N ALA A 292 5.73 -1.34 16.94
CA ALA A 292 7.04 -1.23 16.32
C ALA A 292 7.99 -2.27 16.92
N PRO A 293 8.87 -2.89 16.11
CA PRO A 293 9.89 -3.78 16.64
C PRO A 293 10.80 -3.05 17.64
N ASN A 294 11.19 -3.73 18.72
CA ASN A 294 12.08 -3.17 19.72
C ASN A 294 13.54 -3.29 19.27
N ASN A 295 14.07 -2.22 18.70
CA ASN A 295 15.50 -2.10 18.41
C ASN A 295 16.17 -1.15 19.40
N GLN A 296 16.02 -1.35 20.71
CA GLN A 296 16.82 -0.57 21.67
C GLN A 296 18.21 -1.19 21.86
N GLY A 297 19.22 -0.35 22.04
CA GLY A 297 20.59 -0.81 22.32
C GLY A 297 21.34 -1.42 21.13
N PHE A 298 20.81 -1.34 19.91
CA PHE A 298 21.46 -1.81 18.68
C PHE A 298 22.88 -1.28 18.50
N GLN A 299 23.15 -0.08 19.03
CA GLN A 299 24.45 0.59 18.93
C GLN A 299 25.57 -0.20 19.63
N LYS A 300 25.22 -1.07 20.59
CA LYS A 300 26.18 -1.89 21.34
C LYS A 300 26.67 -3.09 20.53
N HIS A 301 25.96 -3.50 19.47
CA HIS A 301 26.39 -4.60 18.64
C HIS A 301 27.62 -4.18 17.81
N PRO A 302 28.74 -4.92 17.80
CA PRO A 302 29.97 -4.51 17.10
C PRO A 302 29.76 -4.29 15.60
N GLY A 303 28.85 -5.06 14.97
CA GLY A 303 28.47 -4.87 13.57
C GLY A 303 27.82 -3.51 13.25
N PHE A 304 27.35 -2.74 14.24
CA PHE A 304 26.85 -1.38 14.01
C PHE A 304 27.97 -0.43 13.55
N GLN A 305 29.19 -0.58 14.06
CA GLN A 305 30.31 0.24 13.59
C GLN A 305 30.70 -0.13 12.15
N LEU A 306 30.66 -1.42 11.81
CA LEU A 306 30.87 -1.89 10.44
C LEU A 306 29.78 -1.36 9.50
N PHE A 307 28.52 -1.33 9.94
CA PHE A 307 27.40 -0.79 9.17
C PHE A 307 27.65 0.67 8.76
N LYS A 308 28.17 1.48 9.68
CA LYS A 308 28.56 2.87 9.42
C LYS A 308 29.82 2.98 8.58
N GLN A 309 30.84 2.16 8.86
CA GLN A 309 32.11 2.16 8.12
C GLN A 309 31.91 1.82 6.64
N VAL A 310 31.01 0.87 6.34
CA VAL A 310 30.63 0.49 4.98
C VAL A 310 29.81 1.60 4.30
N GLY A 311 29.18 2.49 5.07
CA GLY A 311 28.34 3.58 4.55
C GLY A 311 26.87 3.20 4.34
N CYS A 312 26.40 2.09 4.93
CA CYS A 312 25.00 1.69 4.84
C CYS A 312 24.04 2.73 5.46
N ASP A 313 24.51 3.48 6.46
CA ASP A 313 23.74 4.50 7.17
C ASP A 313 23.51 5.80 6.37
N SER A 314 24.08 5.91 5.17
CA SER A 314 23.80 7.02 4.25
C SER A 314 22.34 7.06 3.78
N CYS A 315 21.73 5.88 3.57
CA CYS A 315 20.31 5.74 3.20
C CYS A 315 19.54 5.07 4.36
N HIS A 316 20.10 4.02 4.97
CA HIS A 316 19.47 3.31 6.09
C HIS A 316 19.72 4.00 7.44
N ILE A 317 19.22 5.23 7.56
CA ILE A 317 19.41 6.07 8.75
C ILE A 317 18.79 5.38 9.98
N PRO A 318 19.58 5.07 11.03
CA PRO A 318 19.13 4.15 12.09
C PRO A 318 17.91 4.62 12.87
N ALA A 319 17.84 5.91 13.20
CA ALA A 319 16.86 6.45 14.13
C ALA A 319 16.30 7.77 13.62
N MET A 320 14.98 7.95 13.79
CA MET A 320 14.29 9.16 13.40
C MET A 320 13.46 9.69 14.58
N HIS A 321 13.73 10.94 14.95
CA HIS A 321 13.07 11.60 16.07
C HIS A 321 11.70 12.16 15.65
N LEU A 322 10.69 11.93 16.49
CA LEU A 322 9.32 12.34 16.28
C LEU A 322 8.88 13.34 17.36
N GLN A 323 8.07 14.31 16.94
CA GLN A 323 7.49 15.31 17.84
C GLN A 323 6.24 14.78 18.55
N SER A 324 5.55 13.82 17.94
CA SER A 324 4.31 13.23 18.43
C SER A 324 4.37 11.70 18.37
N ASN A 325 3.64 11.03 19.26
CA ASN A 325 3.28 9.61 19.12
C ASN A 325 1.80 9.42 18.78
N VAL A 326 1.06 10.49 18.54
CA VAL A 326 -0.37 10.43 18.23
C VAL A 326 -0.55 10.24 16.73
N PHE A 327 -1.01 9.05 16.35
CA PHE A 327 -1.51 8.75 15.01
C PHE A 327 -2.85 9.46 14.79
N LYS A 328 -3.05 10.03 13.61
CA LYS A 328 -4.28 10.74 13.22
C LYS A 328 -4.90 10.06 12.02
N GLU A 329 -6.20 9.80 12.09
CA GLU A 329 -6.98 9.22 11.00
C GLU A 329 -8.26 10.03 10.79
N PRO A 330 -8.50 10.59 9.59
CA PRO A 330 -7.65 10.51 8.39
C PRO A 330 -6.35 11.35 8.46
N ASN A 331 -5.39 11.01 7.59
CA ASN A 331 -4.17 11.78 7.36
C ASN A 331 -4.45 13.09 6.60
N GLU A 332 -3.74 14.16 6.91
CA GLU A 332 -3.96 15.48 6.29
C GLU A 332 -3.52 15.59 4.83
N PHE A 333 -2.66 14.68 4.37
CA PHE A 333 -2.16 14.65 3.00
C PHE A 333 -2.85 13.58 2.14
N ASN A 334 -3.93 12.97 2.64
CA ASN A 334 -4.71 12.02 1.85
C ASN A 334 -5.16 12.65 0.54
N ARG A 335 -4.97 11.90 -0.55
CA ARG A 335 -5.36 12.32 -1.88
C ARG A 335 -6.88 12.28 -2.04
N GLU A 336 -7.36 12.96 -3.08
CA GLU A 336 -8.76 12.92 -3.45
C GLU A 336 -9.26 11.47 -3.64
N GLY A 337 -10.41 11.15 -3.00
CA GLY A 337 -10.96 9.80 -3.00
C GLY A 337 -10.59 8.91 -1.83
N VAL A 338 -9.73 9.42 -0.96
CA VAL A 338 -9.41 8.83 0.32
C VAL A 338 -9.82 9.87 1.34
N LEU A 339 -10.62 9.46 2.34
CA LEU A 339 -11.18 10.36 3.34
C LEU A 339 -10.08 11.29 3.89
N ALA A 340 -10.29 12.60 3.77
CA ALA A 340 -9.39 13.62 4.30
C ALA A 340 -10.07 14.41 5.43
N PRO A 341 -9.32 15.18 6.25
CA PRO A 341 -9.91 15.97 7.33
C PRO A 341 -10.99 16.97 6.88
N ALA A 342 -10.98 17.39 5.61
CA ALA A 342 -11.98 18.28 5.04
C ALA A 342 -13.35 17.58 4.82
N ASP A 343 -13.35 16.25 4.71
CA ASP A 343 -14.54 15.45 4.35
C ASP A 343 -15.29 14.90 5.57
N THR A 344 -14.77 15.13 6.79
CA THR A 344 -15.30 14.56 8.03
C THR A 344 -15.28 15.55 9.19
N LYS A 345 -16.17 15.34 10.17
CA LYS A 345 -16.17 16.07 11.46
C LYS A 345 -15.33 15.35 12.53
N ASN A 346 -14.67 14.25 12.19
CA ASN A 346 -13.92 13.43 13.13
C ASN A 346 -12.50 13.14 12.63
N VAL A 347 -11.49 13.69 13.32
CA VAL A 347 -10.11 13.22 13.19
C VAL A 347 -9.78 12.41 14.43
N VAL A 348 -9.83 11.08 14.27
CA VAL A 348 -9.52 10.11 15.31
C VAL A 348 -8.05 10.26 15.70
N ARG A 349 -7.78 10.28 17.00
CA ARG A 349 -6.43 10.40 17.57
C ARG A 349 -6.12 9.16 18.39
N MET A 350 -5.04 8.46 18.04
CA MET A 350 -4.61 7.25 18.70
C MET A 350 -3.15 7.37 19.15
N PRO A 351 -2.88 7.48 20.46
CA PRO A 351 -1.52 7.40 20.97
C PRO A 351 -0.90 6.03 20.67
N LEU A 352 0.29 6.02 20.08
CA LEU A 352 1.07 4.82 19.83
C LEU A 352 2.11 4.63 20.94
N ALA A 353 2.39 3.37 21.27
CA ALA A 353 3.46 2.99 22.19
C ALA A 353 4.81 3.06 21.45
N LEU A 354 5.36 4.26 21.30
CA LEU A 354 6.67 4.50 20.71
C LEU A 354 7.74 4.66 21.79
N ALA A 355 9.00 4.34 21.46
CA ALA A 355 10.11 4.56 22.36
C ALA A 355 10.34 6.05 22.62
N HIS A 356 10.66 6.42 23.87
CA HIS A 356 10.97 7.79 24.27
C HIS A 356 12.46 8.11 24.12
N VAL A 357 12.76 9.33 23.68
CA VAL A 357 14.10 9.91 23.70
C VAL A 357 14.02 11.36 24.15
N GLY A 358 14.54 11.65 25.34
CA GLY A 358 14.37 12.96 25.98
C GLY A 358 12.90 13.31 26.18
N LYS A 359 12.45 14.44 25.61
CA LYS A 359 11.05 14.88 25.63
C LYS A 359 10.23 14.42 24.41
N GLY A 360 10.85 13.74 23.44
CA GLY A 360 10.20 13.30 22.20
C GLY A 360 10.13 11.78 22.08
N TYR A 361 9.78 11.32 20.89
CA TYR A 361 9.71 9.91 20.54
C TYR A 361 10.74 9.56 19.48
N VAL A 362 11.01 8.27 19.30
CA VAL A 362 11.91 7.78 18.26
C VAL A 362 11.34 6.53 17.60
N ILE A 363 11.59 6.41 16.31
CA ILE A 363 11.48 5.15 15.57
C ILE A 363 12.87 4.74 15.10
N ASN A 364 13.25 3.49 15.38
CA ASN A 364 14.53 2.92 14.96
C ASN A 364 14.33 2.12 13.67
N ALA A 365 13.90 2.81 12.61
CA ALA A 365 13.35 2.22 11.39
C ALA A 365 14.39 1.84 10.32
N TYR A 366 15.61 2.39 10.41
CA TYR A 366 16.67 2.20 9.43
C TYR A 366 16.24 2.57 8.00
N THR A 367 15.70 3.77 7.86
CA THR A 367 15.24 4.33 6.59
C THR A 367 15.24 5.84 6.66
N ASP A 368 15.52 6.47 5.54
CA ASP A 368 15.39 7.91 5.32
C ASP A 368 14.07 8.29 4.62
N LEU A 369 13.24 7.30 4.26
CA LEU A 369 12.00 7.45 3.49
C LEU A 369 12.18 8.14 2.13
N LYS A 370 13.41 8.20 1.61
CA LYS A 370 13.78 8.78 0.32
C LYS A 370 13.87 7.68 -0.75
N ARG A 371 13.64 8.04 -2.02
CA ARG A 371 13.95 7.18 -3.16
C ARG A 371 15.40 7.36 -3.62
N HIS A 372 16.02 6.27 -4.03
CA HIS A 372 17.38 6.21 -4.54
C HIS A 372 17.43 5.42 -5.83
N VAL A 373 18.38 5.76 -6.70
CA VAL A 373 18.74 4.92 -7.84
C VAL A 373 19.43 3.65 -7.32
N MET A 374 18.80 2.49 -7.51
CA MET A 374 19.23 1.21 -6.90
C MET A 374 19.95 0.26 -7.88
N CYS A 375 20.33 0.74 -9.06
CA CYS A 375 21.06 -0.06 -10.03
C CYS A 375 22.01 0.76 -10.90
N ASP A 376 22.95 0.03 -11.48
CA ASP A 376 23.93 0.50 -12.46
C ASP A 376 24.30 -0.66 -13.41
N ASP A 377 25.26 -0.42 -14.32
CA ASP A 377 25.72 -1.41 -15.29
C ASP A 377 26.37 -2.65 -14.66
N LYS A 378 26.94 -2.53 -13.44
CA LYS A 378 27.59 -3.62 -12.71
C LYS A 378 26.56 -4.43 -11.91
N ARG A 379 25.58 -3.78 -11.30
CA ARG A 379 24.56 -4.37 -10.42
C ARG A 379 23.17 -3.89 -10.81
N ASN A 380 22.49 -4.71 -11.60
CA ASN A 380 21.18 -4.37 -12.18
C ASN A 380 19.99 -5.16 -11.59
N TYR A 381 20.21 -5.89 -10.48
CA TYR A 381 19.23 -6.82 -9.91
C TYR A 381 17.88 -6.16 -9.58
N PHE A 382 17.91 -4.97 -8.99
CA PHE A 382 16.68 -4.25 -8.62
C PHE A 382 15.96 -3.58 -9.79
N CYS A 383 16.56 -3.52 -10.98
CA CYS A 383 16.02 -2.83 -12.15
C CYS A 383 15.46 -3.81 -13.18
N ASN A 384 14.66 -4.74 -12.66
CA ASN A 384 13.92 -5.75 -13.41
C ASN A 384 12.53 -5.27 -13.84
N GLU A 385 12.08 -4.08 -13.43
CA GLU A 385 10.79 -3.52 -13.78
C GLU A 385 10.77 -2.92 -15.18
N ARG A 386 9.66 -3.12 -15.91
CA ARG A 386 9.42 -2.49 -17.21
C ARG A 386 8.28 -1.47 -17.18
N LYS A 387 7.52 -1.44 -16.09
CA LYS A 387 6.40 -0.50 -15.90
C LYS A 387 6.68 0.47 -14.77
N LYS A 388 6.47 1.75 -15.05
CA LYS A 388 6.50 2.77 -14.01
C LYS A 388 5.28 2.62 -13.12
N GLN A 389 5.47 2.80 -11.82
CA GLN A 389 4.39 2.96 -10.88
C GLN A 389 4.25 4.46 -10.62
N ASP A 390 3.13 5.04 -11.08
CA ASP A 390 2.98 6.50 -11.17
C ASP A 390 4.14 7.13 -12.00
N LYS A 391 4.69 8.27 -11.57
CA LYS A 391 5.76 8.98 -12.28
C LYS A 391 7.17 8.57 -11.85
N VAL A 392 7.32 7.57 -10.97
CA VAL A 392 8.62 7.16 -10.42
C VAL A 392 9.46 6.42 -11.48
N PRO A 393 10.75 6.77 -11.66
CA PRO A 393 11.65 6.03 -12.53
C PRO A 393 11.76 4.53 -12.19
N LEU A 394 12.02 3.70 -13.20
CA LEU A 394 12.09 2.25 -13.04
C LEU A 394 13.22 1.82 -12.09
N ASN A 395 14.30 2.57 -12.07
CA ASN A 395 15.49 2.31 -11.26
C ASN A 395 15.46 2.91 -9.85
N GLU A 396 14.43 3.69 -9.53
CA GLU A 396 14.30 4.30 -8.22
C GLU A 396 13.45 3.47 -7.25
N PHE A 397 13.94 3.27 -6.03
CA PHE A 397 13.19 2.62 -4.96
C PHE A 397 13.39 3.35 -3.64
N MET A 398 12.37 3.30 -2.79
CA MET A 398 12.48 3.83 -1.44
C MET A 398 13.38 2.94 -0.58
N THR A 399 14.22 3.56 0.26
CA THR A 399 14.99 2.85 1.28
C THR A 399 14.10 1.96 2.13
N SER A 400 14.30 0.65 2.03
CA SER A 400 13.50 -0.32 2.79
C SER A 400 13.81 -0.24 4.28
N ARG A 401 12.77 -0.29 5.12
CA ARG A 401 12.91 -0.34 6.59
C ARG A 401 13.64 -1.62 6.99
N LEU A 402 14.73 -1.54 7.76
CA LEU A 402 15.45 -2.72 8.26
C LEU A 402 15.04 -3.15 9.68
N TRP A 403 14.14 -2.40 10.32
CA TRP A 403 13.82 -2.57 11.74
C TRP A 403 13.12 -3.87 12.15
N ASP A 404 12.68 -4.68 11.20
CA ASP A 404 11.96 -5.95 11.32
C ASP A 404 12.63 -7.04 10.45
N LEU A 405 13.91 -6.87 10.12
CA LEU A 405 14.65 -7.75 9.20
C LEU A 405 14.68 -9.22 9.66
N HIS A 406 14.68 -9.45 10.97
CA HIS A 406 14.62 -10.79 11.58
C HIS A 406 13.40 -11.60 11.14
N THR A 407 12.26 -10.93 10.94
CA THR A 407 10.98 -11.58 10.62
C THR A 407 10.61 -11.47 9.15
N LYS A 408 11.52 -10.95 8.32
CA LYS A 408 11.22 -10.41 6.99
C LYS A 408 11.71 -11.23 5.81
N ALA A 409 12.39 -12.36 6.05
CA ALA A 409 12.81 -13.21 4.95
C ALA A 409 11.56 -13.69 4.17
N PRO A 410 11.63 -13.74 2.84
CA PRO A 410 12.78 -13.45 1.98
C PRO A 410 12.98 -11.95 1.68
N TYR A 411 14.16 -11.58 1.19
CA TYR A 411 14.61 -10.19 1.01
C TYR A 411 14.48 -9.71 -0.44
N CYS A 412 14.90 -8.47 -0.71
CA CYS A 412 14.75 -7.78 -2.00
C CYS A 412 13.29 -7.41 -2.31
N HIS A 413 13.06 -6.53 -3.29
CA HIS A 413 11.71 -5.97 -3.50
C HIS A 413 10.69 -7.00 -4.02
N ARG A 414 11.15 -8.12 -4.58
CA ARG A 414 10.31 -9.28 -4.96
C ARG A 414 10.38 -10.45 -3.98
N GLY A 415 11.15 -10.38 -2.90
CA GLY A 415 11.30 -11.54 -2.01
C GLY A 415 12.10 -12.69 -2.65
N ASP A 416 12.97 -12.39 -3.61
CA ASP A 416 13.75 -13.36 -4.40
C ASP A 416 15.22 -13.46 -3.95
N CYS A 417 15.59 -12.76 -2.88
CA CYS A 417 16.87 -12.93 -2.19
C CYS A 417 16.65 -13.78 -0.92
N THR A 418 17.32 -14.92 -0.83
CA THR A 418 17.18 -15.87 0.29
C THR A 418 18.10 -15.56 1.46
N SER A 419 19.08 -14.67 1.26
CA SER A 419 20.00 -14.23 2.30
C SER A 419 20.18 -12.71 2.34
N ILE A 420 20.54 -12.19 3.52
CA ILE A 420 20.92 -10.77 3.68
C ILE A 420 22.15 -10.44 2.83
N THR A 421 23.08 -11.39 2.68
CA THR A 421 24.27 -11.21 1.85
C THR A 421 23.90 -11.02 0.38
N GLU A 422 23.04 -11.88 -0.18
CA GLU A 422 22.51 -11.69 -1.54
C GLU A 422 21.83 -10.32 -1.69
N ALA A 423 21.02 -9.93 -0.69
CA ALA A 423 20.36 -8.63 -0.71
C ALA A 423 21.36 -7.47 -0.70
N ILE A 424 22.44 -7.53 0.09
CA ILE A 424 23.51 -6.50 0.08
C ILE A 424 24.21 -6.47 -1.27
N GLU A 425 24.64 -7.62 -1.78
CA GLU A 425 25.40 -7.73 -3.05
C GLU A 425 24.59 -7.27 -4.27
N ALA A 426 23.25 -7.31 -4.18
CA ALA A 426 22.33 -6.81 -5.21
C ALA A 426 22.24 -5.27 -5.31
N HIS A 427 22.72 -4.53 -4.31
CA HIS A 427 22.64 -3.05 -4.30
C HIS A 427 23.62 -2.43 -5.31
N GLY A 428 23.07 -1.75 -6.33
CA GLY A 428 23.83 -0.90 -7.26
C GLY A 428 23.43 0.57 -7.14
N GLY A 429 23.80 1.37 -8.13
CA GLY A 429 23.46 2.78 -8.24
C GLY A 429 24.09 3.61 -7.12
N GLU A 430 23.27 4.40 -6.42
CA GLU A 430 23.72 5.22 -5.28
C GLU A 430 24.36 4.39 -4.15
N ALA A 431 23.99 3.11 -4.04
CA ALA A 431 24.51 2.21 -3.01
C ALA A 431 25.79 1.45 -3.44
N ALA A 432 26.27 1.60 -4.68
CA ALA A 432 27.36 0.79 -5.23
C ALA A 432 28.66 0.89 -4.41
N ALA A 433 29.00 2.08 -3.90
CA ALA A 433 30.18 2.29 -3.07
C ALA A 433 30.07 1.54 -1.73
N ALA A 434 28.89 1.50 -1.12
CA ALA A 434 28.65 0.75 0.11
C ALA A 434 28.72 -0.77 -0.16
N THR A 435 28.20 -1.25 -1.29
CA THR A 435 28.32 -2.65 -1.68
C THR A 435 29.77 -3.05 -1.92
N ASP A 436 30.54 -2.23 -2.63
CA ASP A 436 31.98 -2.47 -2.87
C ASP A 436 32.78 -2.47 -1.55
N ALA A 437 32.44 -1.58 -0.61
CA ALA A 437 33.04 -1.55 0.71
C ALA A 437 32.69 -2.81 1.53
N PHE A 438 31.45 -3.29 1.46
CA PHE A 438 31.06 -4.57 2.04
C PHE A 438 31.85 -5.72 1.43
N ASP A 439 31.95 -5.79 0.10
CA ASP A 439 32.65 -6.85 -0.62
C ASP A 439 34.14 -6.94 -0.22
N ALA A 440 34.76 -5.80 0.06
CA ALA A 440 36.15 -5.69 0.51
C ALA A 440 36.39 -6.07 1.99
N LEU A 441 35.34 -6.20 2.82
CA LEU A 441 35.50 -6.56 4.22
C LEU A 441 36.09 -7.97 4.39
N PRO A 442 36.96 -8.19 5.40
CA PRO A 442 37.35 -9.53 5.81
C PRO A 442 36.13 -10.38 6.15
N ARG A 443 36.21 -11.70 5.92
CA ARG A 443 35.10 -12.65 6.17
C ARG A 443 34.48 -12.49 7.57
N LYS A 444 35.29 -12.28 8.61
CA LYS A 444 34.83 -12.09 9.98
C LYS A 444 33.93 -10.85 10.12
N ASP A 445 34.28 -9.77 9.44
CA ASP A 445 33.56 -8.51 9.52
C ASP A 445 32.26 -8.57 8.72
N LYS A 446 32.27 -9.23 7.54
CA LYS A 446 31.02 -9.56 6.81
C LYS A 446 30.04 -10.33 7.69
N ILE A 447 30.50 -11.37 8.39
CA ILE A 447 29.67 -12.16 9.31
C ILE A 447 29.14 -11.28 10.45
N THR A 448 29.99 -10.45 11.06
CA THR A 448 29.63 -9.58 12.18
C THR A 448 28.58 -8.54 11.77
N LEU A 449 28.69 -7.99 10.56
CA LEU A 449 27.68 -7.08 9.99
C LEU A 449 26.35 -7.79 9.74
N VAL A 450 26.37 -8.99 9.14
CA VAL A 450 25.14 -9.77 8.91
C VAL A 450 24.48 -10.17 10.23
N GLN A 451 25.25 -10.51 11.26
CA GLN A 451 24.72 -10.78 12.61
C GLN A 451 24.03 -9.55 13.22
N PHE A 452 24.61 -8.37 13.03
CA PHE A 452 23.97 -7.11 13.42
C PHE A 452 22.60 -6.95 12.73
N LEU A 453 22.56 -7.11 11.40
CA LEU A 453 21.33 -6.98 10.64
C LEU A 453 20.27 -8.00 11.07
N LYS A 454 20.67 -9.24 11.37
CA LYS A 454 19.78 -10.28 11.92
C LYS A 454 19.24 -9.97 13.32
N SER A 455 19.92 -9.10 14.08
CA SER A 455 19.44 -8.66 15.39
C SER A 455 18.35 -7.58 15.30
N LEU A 456 18.22 -6.92 14.14
CA LEU A 456 17.17 -5.94 13.92
C LEU A 456 15.81 -6.64 13.82
N GLY A 457 14.89 -6.24 14.68
CA GLY A 457 13.56 -6.81 14.75
C GLY A 457 13.44 -8.04 15.63
N SER A 458 14.45 -8.33 16.48
CA SER A 458 14.32 -9.38 17.49
C SER A 458 13.16 -9.01 18.42
N ARG A 459 12.04 -9.70 18.24
CA ARG A 459 10.99 -9.73 19.24
C ARG A 459 11.46 -10.71 20.29
N ASP A 460 11.74 -10.24 21.49
CA ASP A 460 11.35 -11.05 22.65
C ASP A 460 9.88 -11.37 22.41
N ALA A 461 9.60 -12.62 22.07
CA ALA A 461 8.38 -13.05 21.42
C ALA A 461 7.16 -12.48 22.14
N VAL A 462 6.46 -11.55 21.48
CA VAL A 462 5.12 -11.14 21.91
C VAL A 462 4.21 -12.29 21.51
N HIS A 463 4.12 -13.29 22.38
CA HIS A 463 3.04 -14.27 22.42
C HIS A 463 1.77 -13.61 22.93
#